data_AF-G9KWT4-F1
#
_entry.id   AF-G9KWT4-F1
#
_cell.length_a   1.000
_cell.length_b   1.000
_cell.length_c   1.000
_cell.angle_alpha   90.00
_cell.angle_beta   90.00
_cell.angle_gamma   90.00
#
_symmetry.space_group_name_H-M   'P 1'
#
loop_
_entity.id
_entity.type
_entity.pdbx_description
1 polymer ?
#
loop_
_entity_poly.entity_id
_entity_poly.type
_entity_poly.pdbx_seq_one_letter_code
_entity_poly.pdbx_strand_id
1 'polypeptide(L)'
;IELMYGGIYCFLCHDYIYDKDMEIIAKEEQRRAWKLQGVGEKFSTWEPTKRELELLKHNPKRRKITSNCTIGLRGLINLGNTCFMNCIVQALTHTPLLRDFFLSDRHRCEMQSPSSCLVCEMSSLFQEFYSGHRSPHIPYKLLHLVWTHARHLAGYEQQDAHEFLIAALDVLHRHCKGDDNGKKANNPNHCNCIIDQIFTGGLQSDVTCQVCHGVSTTIDPFWDISLDLPGSSTPFWPLSPGSEGSVVNGESHVAGTTTLTDCLRRFTRPEHLGSSAKIKCSGCHSYQESTKQLTMKKLPIVACFHLKRFEHSAKLRRKITTYVS
;
A
#
# COMPACT_ATOMS: atom_id res chain seq x y z
N ILE A 1 -15.47 -5.15 -34.80
CA ILE A 1 -15.48 -4.33 -33.57
C ILE A 1 -14.83 -5.17 -32.49
N GLU A 2 -13.76 -4.68 -31.90
CA GLU A 2 -13.11 -5.29 -30.76
C GLU A 2 -13.95 -5.07 -29.50
N LEU A 3 -14.36 -6.14 -28.85
CA LEU A 3 -15.32 -6.09 -27.74
C LEU A 3 -14.71 -5.59 -26.42
N MET A 4 -13.37 -5.55 -26.30
CA MET A 4 -12.66 -5.13 -25.09
C MET A 4 -12.57 -3.60 -24.97
N TYR A 5 -12.22 -2.92 -26.06
CA TYR A 5 -12.01 -1.47 -26.09
C TYR A 5 -13.00 -0.73 -27.00
N GLY A 6 -13.88 -1.45 -27.70
CA GLY A 6 -14.83 -0.87 -28.65
C GLY A 6 -14.18 -0.38 -29.95
N GLY A 7 -12.91 -0.70 -30.19
CA GLY A 7 -12.17 -0.29 -31.38
C GLY A 7 -12.71 -0.94 -32.66
N ILE A 8 -12.77 -0.18 -33.75
CA ILE A 8 -13.17 -0.73 -35.05
C ILE A 8 -11.91 -1.11 -35.82
N TYR A 9 -11.67 -2.41 -36.01
CA TYR A 9 -10.55 -2.89 -36.82
C TYR A 9 -10.98 -3.05 -38.29
N CYS A 10 -10.21 -2.46 -39.21
CA CYS A 10 -10.40 -2.64 -40.64
C CYS A 10 -9.51 -3.77 -41.15
N PHE A 11 -10.11 -4.90 -41.55
CA PHE A 11 -9.37 -6.05 -42.09
C PHE A 11 -8.68 -5.76 -43.43
N LEU A 12 -9.14 -4.76 -44.18
CA LEU A 12 -8.52 -4.35 -45.45
C LEU A 12 -7.28 -3.48 -45.23
N CYS A 13 -7.33 -2.57 -44.26
CA CYS A 13 -6.20 -1.69 -43.92
C CYS A 13 -5.21 -2.34 -42.95
N HIS A 14 -5.57 -3.47 -42.36
CA HIS A 14 -4.86 -4.12 -41.25
C HIS A 14 -4.59 -3.20 -40.04
N ASP A 15 -5.46 -2.21 -39.83
CA ASP A 15 -5.29 -1.19 -38.80
C ASP A 15 -6.63 -0.84 -38.12
N TYR A 16 -6.55 -0.20 -36.95
CA TYR A 16 -7.70 0.35 -36.26
C TYR A 16 -8.16 1.66 -36.92
N ILE A 17 -9.48 1.82 -37.01
CA ILE A 17 -10.12 3.04 -37.49
C ILE A 17 -10.23 4.00 -36.31
N TYR A 18 -9.39 5.03 -36.31
CA TYR A 18 -9.36 6.11 -35.31
C TYR A 18 -10.35 7.23 -35.65
N ASP A 19 -11.60 6.88 -35.92
CA ASP A 19 -12.65 7.87 -36.17
C ASP A 19 -13.21 8.40 -34.83
N LYS A 20 -13.23 9.73 -34.71
CA LYS A 20 -13.60 10.40 -33.45
C LYS A 20 -15.05 10.15 -33.05
N ASP A 21 -15.96 10.10 -34.02
CA ASP A 21 -17.39 9.88 -33.74
C ASP A 21 -17.61 8.42 -33.33
N MET A 22 -16.91 7.48 -33.99
CA MET A 22 -16.92 6.06 -33.61
C MET A 22 -16.32 5.80 -32.23
N GLU A 23 -15.22 6.48 -31.85
CA GLU A 23 -14.65 6.40 -30.51
C GLU A 23 -15.60 6.92 -29.43
N ILE A 24 -16.36 7.99 -29.71
CA ILE A 24 -17.37 8.54 -28.79
C ILE A 24 -18.51 7.53 -28.58
N ILE A 25 -19.03 6.96 -29.67
CA ILE A 25 -20.10 5.95 -29.62
C ILE A 25 -19.63 4.72 -28.85
N ALA A 26 -18.42 4.23 -29.12
CA ALA A 26 -17.82 3.10 -28.40
C ALA A 26 -17.73 3.35 -26.89
N LYS A 27 -17.26 4.55 -26.47
CA LYS A 27 -17.17 4.94 -25.05
C LYS A 27 -18.55 5.04 -24.39
N GLU A 28 -19.56 5.55 -25.09
CA GLU A 28 -20.92 5.68 -24.55
C GLU A 28 -21.57 4.31 -24.34
N GLU A 29 -21.47 3.41 -25.31
CA GLU A 29 -21.99 2.05 -25.21
C GLU A 29 -21.24 1.23 -24.16
N GLN A 30 -19.93 1.41 -24.03
CA GLN A 30 -19.14 0.77 -22.97
C GLN A 30 -19.58 1.25 -21.58
N ARG A 31 -19.86 2.56 -21.42
CA ARG A 31 -20.40 3.12 -20.17
C ARG A 31 -21.80 2.59 -19.86
N ARG A 32 -22.66 2.42 -20.87
CA ARG A 32 -24.00 1.81 -20.72
C ARG A 32 -23.90 0.33 -20.31
N ALA A 33 -23.02 -0.43 -20.95
CA ALA A 33 -22.76 -1.82 -20.62
C ALA A 33 -22.25 -2.00 -19.17
N TRP A 34 -21.35 -1.14 -18.70
CA TRP A 34 -20.88 -1.16 -17.30
C TRP A 34 -22.00 -0.89 -16.30
N LYS A 35 -22.86 0.09 -16.58
CA LYS A 35 -24.05 0.38 -15.75
C LYS A 35 -24.99 -0.81 -15.66
N LEU A 36 -25.21 -1.52 -16.77
CA LEU A 36 -26.05 -2.72 -16.83
C LEU A 36 -25.45 -3.90 -16.06
N GLN A 37 -24.12 -4.00 -15.97
CA GLN A 37 -23.42 -5.06 -15.24
C GLN A 37 -23.25 -4.80 -13.74
N GLY A 38 -23.74 -3.66 -13.23
CA GLY A 38 -23.59 -3.29 -11.81
C GLY A 38 -22.14 -3.05 -11.37
N VAL A 39 -21.21 -2.97 -12.32
CA VAL A 39 -19.81 -2.64 -12.07
C VAL A 39 -19.72 -1.11 -12.00
N GLY A 40 -19.21 -0.57 -10.90
CA GLY A 40 -18.94 0.87 -10.77
C GLY A 40 -18.07 1.40 -11.92
N GLU A 41 -18.04 2.72 -12.13
CA GLU A 41 -17.29 3.34 -13.23
C GLU A 41 -15.84 2.82 -13.26
N LYS A 42 -15.50 2.02 -14.28
CA LYS A 42 -14.11 1.71 -14.59
C LYS A 42 -13.41 2.99 -15.04
N PHE A 43 -12.12 3.10 -14.72
CA PHE A 43 -11.27 4.21 -15.13
C PHE A 43 -11.45 4.50 -16.62
N SER A 44 -11.90 5.71 -16.94
CA SER A 44 -11.94 6.23 -18.30
C SER A 44 -10.96 7.39 -18.40
N THR A 45 -10.27 7.50 -19.53
CA THR A 45 -9.41 8.64 -19.80
C THR A 45 -10.25 9.91 -19.75
N TRP A 46 -9.90 10.84 -18.86
CA TRP A 46 -10.60 12.11 -18.73
C TRP A 46 -10.53 12.89 -20.04
N GLU A 47 -11.69 13.33 -20.53
CA GLU A 47 -11.82 14.20 -21.70
C GLU A 47 -12.44 15.53 -21.25
N PRO A 48 -11.79 16.67 -21.51
CA PRO A 48 -12.34 17.96 -21.11
C PRO A 48 -13.59 18.28 -21.92
N THR A 49 -14.63 18.72 -21.23
CA THR A 49 -15.81 19.37 -21.81
C THR A 49 -15.42 20.69 -22.50
N LYS A 50 -16.29 21.23 -23.38
CA LYS A 50 -16.05 22.52 -24.05
C LYS A 50 -15.78 23.65 -23.04
N ARG A 51 -16.52 23.66 -21.92
CA ARG A 51 -16.36 24.62 -20.82
C ARG A 51 -15.01 24.44 -20.10
N GLU A 52 -14.60 23.20 -19.83
CA GLU A 52 -13.28 22.93 -19.24
C GLU A 52 -12.15 23.31 -20.21
N LEU A 53 -12.29 23.02 -21.51
CA LEU A 53 -11.37 23.46 -22.55
C LEU A 53 -11.23 24.99 -22.59
N GLU A 54 -12.32 25.73 -22.45
CA GLU A 54 -12.29 27.19 -22.35
C GLU A 54 -11.58 27.65 -21.08
N LEU A 55 -11.92 27.09 -19.91
CA LEU A 55 -11.24 27.41 -18.64
C LEU A 55 -9.73 27.08 -18.69
N LEU A 56 -9.36 25.97 -19.33
CA LEU A 56 -7.97 25.53 -19.54
C LEU A 56 -7.22 26.43 -20.54
N LYS A 57 -7.92 27.03 -21.51
CA LYS A 57 -7.33 28.03 -22.42
C LYS A 57 -7.08 29.37 -21.72
N HIS A 58 -7.95 29.76 -20.79
CA HIS A 58 -7.83 31.02 -20.04
C HIS A 58 -6.79 30.98 -18.90
N ASN A 59 -6.38 29.79 -18.44
CA ASN A 59 -5.32 29.61 -17.44
C ASN A 59 -4.03 29.08 -18.09
N PRO A 60 -3.07 29.95 -18.48
CA PRO A 60 -1.95 29.60 -19.35
C PRO A 60 -0.80 28.81 -18.68
N LYS A 61 -0.97 28.28 -17.46
CA LYS A 61 0.01 27.34 -16.85
C LYS A 61 -0.03 25.96 -17.51
N ARG A 62 -0.28 25.90 -18.82
CA ARG A 62 -0.33 24.68 -19.62
C ARG A 62 1.07 24.12 -19.75
N ARG A 63 1.30 22.92 -19.21
CA ARG A 63 2.50 22.15 -19.53
C ARG A 63 2.11 21.01 -20.46
N LYS A 64 2.63 21.04 -21.69
CA LYS A 64 2.45 19.95 -22.64
C LYS A 64 3.24 18.75 -22.13
N ILE A 65 2.54 17.72 -21.66
CA ILE A 65 3.15 16.43 -21.31
C ILE A 65 3.48 15.75 -22.65
N THR A 66 4.75 15.77 -23.03
CA THR A 66 5.25 15.02 -24.20
C THR A 66 5.48 13.55 -23.81
N SER A 67 5.64 12.65 -24.78
CA SER A 67 5.92 11.22 -24.51
C SER A 67 7.19 11.00 -23.69
N ASN A 68 8.17 11.91 -23.76
CA ASN A 68 9.44 11.85 -23.02
C ASN A 68 9.42 12.74 -21.77
N CYS A 69 8.24 13.02 -21.25
CA CYS A 69 8.07 13.96 -20.16
C CYS A 69 8.50 13.34 -18.82
N THR A 70 9.51 13.93 -18.18
CA THR A 70 9.99 13.55 -16.85
C THR A 70 9.22 14.28 -15.73
N ILE A 71 7.97 14.71 -15.97
CA ILE A 71 7.16 15.38 -14.95
C ILE A 71 6.90 14.39 -13.80
N GLY A 72 7.01 14.87 -12.57
CA GLY A 72 6.98 14.03 -11.37
C GLY A 72 8.35 13.46 -11.00
N LEU A 73 9.28 13.26 -11.94
CA LEU A 73 10.63 12.76 -11.64
C LEU A 73 11.50 13.90 -11.08
N ARG A 74 11.52 14.01 -9.75
CA ARG A 74 12.23 15.08 -9.05
C ARG A 74 12.99 14.50 -7.85
N GLY A 75 14.28 14.83 -7.73
CA GLY A 75 15.09 14.41 -6.58
C GLY A 75 14.70 15.13 -5.29
N LEU A 76 14.95 14.49 -4.15
CA LEU A 76 14.83 15.12 -2.83
C LEU A 76 16.21 15.35 -2.24
N ILE A 77 16.45 16.55 -1.71
CA ILE A 77 17.70 16.87 -1.01
C ILE A 77 17.74 16.09 0.30
N ASN A 78 18.87 15.45 0.58
CA ASN A 78 19.10 14.86 1.89
C ASN A 78 19.48 15.97 2.88
N LEU A 79 18.71 16.12 3.95
CA LEU A 79 18.92 17.13 4.99
C LEU A 79 19.83 16.62 6.13
N GLY A 80 20.58 15.55 5.87
CA GLY A 80 21.46 14.88 6.82
C GLY A 80 21.28 13.37 6.73
N ASN A 81 20.44 12.85 7.63
CA ASN A 81 20.10 11.44 7.72
C ASN A 81 18.68 11.13 7.22
N THR A 82 18.17 11.90 6.24
CA THR A 82 16.76 11.81 5.81
C THR A 82 16.53 10.88 4.62
N CYS A 83 17.47 9.96 4.33
CA CYS A 83 17.34 9.03 3.22
C CYS A 83 16.14 8.07 3.39
N PHE A 84 15.85 7.65 4.64
CA PHE A 84 14.69 6.82 4.98
C PHE A 84 13.36 7.52 4.67
N MET A 85 13.29 8.84 4.88
CA MET A 85 12.11 9.63 4.50
C MET A 85 12.06 9.78 2.99
N ASN A 86 13.17 10.16 2.36
CA ASN A 86 13.21 10.48 0.94
C ASN A 86 12.75 9.29 0.08
N CYS A 87 13.13 8.06 0.41
CA CYS A 87 12.68 6.89 -0.36
C CYS A 87 11.16 6.64 -0.22
N ILE A 88 10.61 6.82 0.98
CA ILE A 88 9.16 6.68 1.21
C ILE A 88 8.37 7.78 0.51
N VAL A 89 8.83 9.03 0.58
CA VAL A 89 8.19 10.14 -0.11
C VAL A 89 8.14 9.89 -1.62
N GLN A 90 9.24 9.42 -2.22
CA GLN A 90 9.27 9.05 -3.64
C GLN A 90 8.28 7.93 -3.99
N ALA A 91 8.16 6.91 -3.14
CA ALA A 91 7.20 5.83 -3.34
C ALA A 91 5.74 6.35 -3.28
N LEU A 92 5.44 7.22 -2.32
CA LEU A 92 4.10 7.81 -2.16
C LEU A 92 3.76 8.76 -3.31
N THR A 93 4.69 9.64 -3.74
CA THR A 93 4.45 10.62 -4.82
C THR A 93 4.27 9.98 -6.20
N HIS A 94 4.74 8.74 -6.36
CA HIS A 94 4.60 7.94 -7.57
C HIS A 94 3.52 6.86 -7.49
N THR A 95 2.74 6.79 -6.39
CA THR A 95 1.54 5.96 -6.32
C THR A 95 0.39 6.65 -7.06
N PRO A 96 -0.14 6.11 -8.17
CA PRO A 96 -1.10 6.82 -9.03
C PRO A 96 -2.37 7.27 -8.31
N LEU A 97 -2.91 6.42 -7.42
CA LEU A 97 -4.13 6.74 -6.67
C LEU A 97 -3.94 7.91 -5.70
N LEU A 98 -2.76 8.00 -5.06
CA LEU A 98 -2.42 9.15 -4.22
C LEU A 98 -2.23 10.40 -5.08
N ARG A 99 -1.49 10.28 -6.19
CA ARG A 99 -1.28 11.38 -7.14
C ARG A 99 -2.60 11.97 -7.59
N ASP A 100 -3.53 11.14 -8.05
CA ASP A 100 -4.81 11.60 -8.59
C ASP A 100 -5.66 12.25 -7.49
N PHE A 101 -5.63 11.72 -6.26
CA PHE A 101 -6.28 12.32 -5.11
C PHE A 101 -5.71 13.71 -4.78
N PHE A 102 -4.40 13.82 -4.57
CA PHE A 102 -3.76 15.06 -4.15
C PHE A 102 -3.74 16.15 -5.24
N LEU A 103 -3.69 15.78 -6.51
CA LEU A 103 -3.78 16.74 -7.62
C LEU A 103 -5.22 17.18 -7.92
N SER A 104 -6.23 16.44 -7.44
CA SER A 104 -7.64 16.81 -7.59
C SER A 104 -8.16 17.78 -6.52
N ASP A 105 -7.29 18.22 -5.62
CA ASP A 105 -7.57 19.18 -4.53
C ASP A 105 -8.83 18.85 -3.72
N ARG A 106 -9.05 17.56 -3.47
CA ARG A 106 -10.23 17.05 -2.74
C ARG A 106 -10.18 17.27 -1.23
N HIS A 107 -9.04 17.67 -0.69
CA HIS A 107 -8.88 17.87 0.75
C HIS A 107 -9.40 19.24 1.17
N ARG A 108 -10.45 19.25 1.99
CA ARG A 108 -10.91 20.45 2.70
C ARG A 108 -10.31 20.44 4.09
N CYS A 109 -9.32 21.31 4.31
CA CYS A 109 -8.63 21.38 5.60
C CYS A 109 -9.49 22.10 6.64
N GLU A 110 -9.84 21.39 7.71
CA GLU A 110 -10.61 21.91 8.85
C GLU A 110 -9.71 22.35 10.03
N MET A 111 -8.39 22.15 9.91
CA MET A 111 -7.44 22.50 10.97
C MET A 111 -7.28 24.02 11.06
N GLN A 112 -7.15 24.53 12.30
CA GLN A 112 -6.94 25.97 12.58
C GLN A 112 -5.72 26.55 11.86
N SER A 113 -4.68 25.73 11.67
CA SER A 113 -3.50 26.10 10.90
C SER A 113 -3.26 25.07 9.78
N PRO A 114 -3.46 25.45 8.51
CA PRO A 114 -3.16 24.58 7.36
C PRO A 114 -1.69 24.16 7.31
N SER A 115 -0.78 24.95 7.89
CA SER A 115 0.65 24.61 7.97
C SER A 115 0.95 23.43 8.86
N SER A 116 0.02 23.04 9.75
CA SER A 116 0.12 21.85 10.61
C SER A 116 -0.52 20.61 9.97
N CYS A 117 -1.15 20.74 8.80
CA CYS A 117 -1.83 19.65 8.14
C CYS A 117 -0.90 18.91 7.18
N LEU A 118 -0.53 17.67 7.52
CA LEU A 118 0.25 16.80 6.63
C LEU A 118 -0.42 16.57 5.26
N VAL A 119 -1.76 16.52 5.18
CA VAL A 119 -2.48 16.34 3.91
C VAL A 119 -2.30 17.56 3.00
N CYS A 120 -2.35 18.78 3.58
CA CYS A 120 -2.06 20.02 2.84
C CYS A 120 -0.61 20.07 2.37
N GLU A 121 0.34 19.68 3.22
CA GLU A 121 1.75 19.63 2.82
C GLU A 121 1.98 18.60 1.73
N MET A 122 1.34 17.43 1.80
CA MET A 122 1.39 16.44 0.72
C MET A 122 0.79 17.01 -0.57
N SER A 123 -0.37 17.68 -0.53
CA SER A 123 -0.92 18.37 -1.72
C SER A 123 0.08 19.34 -2.34
N SER A 124 0.73 20.17 -1.51
CA SER A 124 1.77 21.10 -1.97
C SER A 124 2.97 20.36 -2.56
N LEU A 125 3.40 19.26 -1.94
CA LEU A 125 4.51 18.43 -2.42
C LEU A 125 4.20 17.79 -3.78
N PHE A 126 3.00 17.25 -3.96
CA PHE A 126 2.53 16.74 -5.26
C PHE A 126 2.51 17.85 -6.31
N GLN A 127 1.99 19.03 -5.98
CA GLN A 127 2.04 20.18 -6.90
C GLN A 127 3.48 20.57 -7.25
N GLU A 128 4.42 20.51 -6.31
CA GLU A 128 5.84 20.80 -6.55
C GLU A 128 6.52 19.74 -7.43
N PHE A 129 6.21 18.46 -7.25
CA PHE A 129 6.75 17.36 -8.06
C PHE A 129 6.21 17.39 -9.50
N TYR A 130 4.91 17.60 -9.63
CA TYR A 130 4.21 17.66 -10.91
C TYR A 130 4.18 19.07 -11.50
N SER A 131 4.79 20.04 -10.82
CA SER A 131 5.01 21.38 -11.35
C SER A 131 5.78 21.27 -12.66
N GLY A 132 6.76 20.37 -12.77
CA GLY A 132 7.68 20.21 -13.90
C GLY A 132 9.01 20.94 -13.73
N HIS A 133 9.31 21.43 -12.52
CA HIS A 133 10.66 21.83 -12.15
C HIS A 133 11.55 20.61 -11.96
N ARG A 134 12.81 20.70 -12.41
CA ARG A 134 13.80 19.62 -12.33
C ARG A 134 14.79 19.77 -11.17
N SER A 135 14.84 20.94 -10.54
CA SER A 135 15.73 21.17 -9.40
C SER A 135 15.31 20.27 -8.23
N PRO A 136 16.25 19.70 -7.45
CA PRO A 136 15.91 18.93 -6.28
C PRO A 136 15.00 19.71 -5.32
N HIS A 137 13.99 19.04 -4.75
CA HIS A 137 13.08 19.64 -3.77
C HIS A 137 13.59 19.43 -2.34
N ILE A 138 13.33 20.40 -1.46
CA ILE A 138 13.72 20.34 -0.04
C ILE A 138 12.46 20.11 0.81
N PRO A 139 12.19 18.88 1.29
CA PRO A 139 10.97 18.54 2.03
C PRO A 139 11.07 18.89 3.53
N TYR A 140 11.56 20.09 3.88
CA TYR A 140 11.78 20.46 5.28
C TYR A 140 10.48 20.60 6.09
N LYS A 141 9.40 21.09 5.45
CA LYS A 141 8.08 21.22 6.07
C LYS A 141 7.49 19.85 6.41
N LEU A 142 7.53 18.93 5.45
CA LEU A 142 7.11 17.54 5.63
C LEU A 142 7.85 16.89 6.81
N LEU A 143 9.19 17.02 6.83
CA LEU A 143 10.02 16.49 7.92
C LEU A 143 9.61 17.04 9.28
N HIS A 144 9.46 18.37 9.38
CA HIS A 144 9.05 19.04 10.62
C HIS A 144 7.65 18.60 11.09
N LEU A 145 6.71 18.41 10.16
CA LEU A 145 5.37 17.95 10.49
C LEU A 145 5.37 16.52 11.03
N VAL A 146 6.07 15.60 10.36
CA VAL A 146 6.15 14.22 10.84
C VAL A 146 6.82 14.16 12.20
N TRP A 147 7.90 14.90 12.44
CA TRP A 147 8.54 14.97 13.77
C TRP A 147 7.62 15.49 14.88
N THR A 148 6.76 16.45 14.53
CA THR A 148 5.82 17.04 15.50
C THR A 148 4.74 16.05 15.90
N HIS A 149 4.25 15.22 14.96
CA HIS A 149 3.21 14.23 15.24
C HIS A 149 3.74 12.84 15.64
N ALA A 150 4.96 12.49 15.26
CA ALA A 150 5.64 11.23 15.56
C ALA A 150 6.99 11.52 16.25
N ARG A 151 6.92 11.90 17.53
CA ARG A 151 8.08 12.34 18.32
C ARG A 151 9.20 11.32 18.42
N HIS A 152 8.90 10.02 18.32
CA HIS A 152 9.91 8.96 18.34
C HIS A 152 10.81 8.97 17.09
N LEU A 153 10.33 9.54 15.97
CA LEU A 153 11.10 9.76 14.75
C LEU A 153 11.81 11.11 14.71
N ALA A 154 11.57 11.97 15.71
CA ALA A 154 12.17 13.28 15.78
C ALA A 154 13.63 13.17 16.21
N GLY A 155 14.54 13.77 15.44
CA GLY A 155 15.97 13.76 15.73
C GLY A 155 16.80 13.69 14.46
N TYR A 156 18.12 13.83 14.61
CA TYR A 156 19.05 13.81 13.49
C TYR A 156 19.55 12.40 13.15
N GLU A 157 19.08 11.37 13.86
CA GLU A 157 19.51 9.98 13.65
C GLU A 157 18.83 9.33 12.45
N GLN A 158 19.48 8.29 11.90
CA GLN A 158 18.87 7.45 10.88
C GLN A 158 17.77 6.61 11.49
N GLN A 159 16.60 6.59 10.84
CA GLN A 159 15.43 5.83 11.29
C GLN A 159 15.07 4.71 10.31
N ASP A 160 14.20 3.79 10.73
CA ASP A 160 13.65 2.77 9.86
C ASP A 160 12.64 3.38 8.87
N ALA A 161 12.79 3.08 7.58
CA ALA A 161 11.89 3.57 6.54
C ALA A 161 10.46 3.00 6.69
N HIS A 162 10.32 1.77 7.20
CA HIS A 162 9.02 1.17 7.50
C HIS A 162 8.33 1.92 8.63
N GLU A 163 9.05 2.23 9.71
CA GLU A 163 8.51 3.01 10.83
C GLU A 163 8.05 4.41 10.37
N PHE A 164 8.85 5.07 9.53
CA PHE A 164 8.46 6.34 8.93
C PHE A 164 7.22 6.22 8.03
N LEU A 165 7.11 5.17 7.21
CA LEU A 165 5.94 4.93 6.37
C LEU A 165 4.67 4.78 7.22
N ILE A 166 4.69 3.92 8.24
CA ILE A 166 3.52 3.69 9.09
C ILE A 166 3.14 4.96 9.85
N ALA A 167 4.12 5.70 10.39
CA ALA A 167 3.86 6.98 11.04
C ALA A 167 3.26 8.01 10.08
N ALA A 168 3.78 8.11 8.84
CA ALA A 168 3.25 9.03 7.84
C ALA A 168 1.81 8.67 7.43
N LEU A 169 1.52 7.39 7.20
CA LEU A 169 0.17 6.91 6.88
C LEU A 169 -0.81 7.17 8.04
N ASP A 170 -0.39 6.99 9.29
CA ASP A 170 -1.20 7.31 10.46
C ASP A 170 -1.55 8.79 10.55
N VAL A 171 -0.55 9.67 10.39
CA VAL A 171 -0.78 11.12 10.41
C VAL A 171 -1.69 11.53 9.26
N LEU A 172 -1.49 10.99 8.05
CA LEU A 172 -2.36 11.24 6.90
C LEU A 172 -3.79 10.77 7.16
N HIS A 173 -3.96 9.56 7.71
CA HIS A 173 -5.28 9.01 8.06
C HIS A 173 -6.02 9.90 9.05
N ARG A 174 -5.35 10.34 10.12
CA ARG A 174 -5.93 11.26 11.12
C ARG A 174 -6.29 12.60 10.52
N HIS A 175 -5.41 13.21 9.73
CA HIS A 175 -5.67 14.52 9.11
C HIS A 175 -6.68 14.48 7.96
N CYS A 176 -6.93 13.30 7.36
CA CYS A 176 -8.01 13.12 6.39
C CYS A 176 -9.39 12.92 7.04
N LYS A 177 -9.47 12.48 8.31
CA LYS A 177 -10.74 12.14 8.94
C LYS A 177 -11.67 13.33 9.16
N GLY A 178 -11.15 14.57 9.14
CA GLY A 178 -11.91 15.74 9.63
C GLY A 178 -12.26 15.59 11.11
N ASP A 179 -12.48 16.69 11.81
CA ASP A 179 -13.13 16.59 13.13
C ASP A 179 -14.62 16.41 12.87
N ASP A 180 -15.01 15.21 12.44
CA ASP A 180 -16.42 14.89 12.20
C ASP A 180 -17.13 14.87 13.55
N ASN A 181 -17.68 16.05 13.89
CA ASN A 181 -18.14 16.47 15.19
C ASN A 181 -19.38 15.67 15.64
N GLY A 182 -19.17 14.42 16.06
CA GLY A 182 -20.17 13.60 16.76
C GLY A 182 -20.82 12.46 15.97
N LYS A 183 -20.50 12.23 14.70
CA LYS A 183 -20.88 10.97 14.02
C LYS A 183 -19.79 9.95 14.28
N LYS A 184 -19.79 9.38 15.49
CA LYS A 184 -19.01 8.16 15.77
C LYS A 184 -19.33 7.16 14.67
N ALA A 185 -18.38 6.90 13.77
CA ALA A 185 -18.45 5.72 12.94
C ALA A 185 -18.67 4.56 13.92
N ASN A 186 -19.74 3.79 13.72
CA ASN A 186 -20.12 2.67 14.60
C ASN A 186 -19.01 1.59 14.71
N ASN A 187 -17.90 1.76 13.99
CA ASN A 187 -16.71 0.94 14.10
C ASN A 187 -15.44 1.83 14.00
N PRO A 188 -14.57 1.91 15.03
CA PRO A 188 -13.31 2.66 14.99
C PRO A 188 -12.38 2.22 13.84
N ASN A 189 -12.58 0.98 13.37
CA ASN A 189 -11.77 0.28 12.38
C ASN A 189 -12.17 0.54 10.92
N HIS A 190 -13.13 1.42 10.64
CA HIS A 190 -13.51 1.74 9.27
C HIS A 190 -13.56 3.25 9.04
N CYS A 191 -12.73 3.73 8.10
CA CYS A 191 -12.66 5.13 7.72
C CYS A 191 -12.90 5.26 6.23
N ASN A 192 -13.49 6.35 5.75
CA ASN A 192 -13.65 6.57 4.32
C ASN A 192 -12.55 7.47 3.72
N CYS A 193 -11.40 7.61 4.41
CA CYS A 193 -10.30 8.42 3.91
C CYS A 193 -9.52 7.72 2.79
N ILE A 194 -8.72 8.49 2.06
CA ILE A 194 -7.92 7.98 0.96
C ILE A 194 -6.93 6.90 1.38
N ILE A 195 -6.38 6.99 2.61
CA ILE A 195 -5.46 5.98 3.15
C ILE A 195 -6.19 4.66 3.38
N ASP A 196 -7.40 4.69 3.95
CA ASP A 196 -8.20 3.47 4.20
C ASP A 196 -8.68 2.82 2.90
N GLN A 197 -9.02 3.64 1.90
CA GLN A 197 -9.44 3.14 0.58
C GLN A 197 -8.30 2.46 -0.18
N ILE A 198 -7.07 2.99 -0.09
CA ILE A 198 -5.93 2.50 -0.87
C ILE A 198 -5.19 1.37 -0.16
N PHE A 199 -4.82 1.58 1.11
CA PHE A 199 -3.85 0.74 1.82
C PHE A 199 -4.48 -0.21 2.84
N THR A 200 -5.73 0.01 3.28
CA THR A 200 -6.33 -0.85 4.31
C THR A 200 -6.85 -2.16 3.73
N GLY A 201 -6.15 -3.23 4.08
CA GLY A 201 -6.63 -4.61 3.98
C GLY A 201 -7.29 -5.09 5.27
N GLY A 202 -7.83 -6.31 5.25
CA GLY A 202 -8.38 -6.98 6.43
C GLY A 202 -7.76 -8.36 6.58
N LEU A 203 -7.05 -8.56 7.69
CA LEU A 203 -6.41 -9.82 8.06
C LEU A 203 -7.34 -10.60 8.97
N GLN A 204 -7.69 -11.82 8.59
CA GLN A 204 -8.49 -12.72 9.40
C GLN A 204 -7.57 -13.63 10.22
N SER A 205 -7.69 -13.58 11.54
CA SER A 205 -6.99 -14.44 12.49
C SER A 205 -7.97 -15.47 13.06
N ASP A 206 -7.79 -16.72 12.66
CA ASP A 206 -8.59 -17.85 13.14
C ASP A 206 -7.82 -18.63 14.20
N VAL A 207 -8.43 -18.77 15.38
CA VAL A 207 -7.91 -19.58 16.49
C VAL A 207 -8.79 -20.82 16.62
N THR A 208 -8.22 -21.99 16.34
CA THR A 208 -8.92 -23.27 16.38
C THR A 208 -8.49 -24.08 17.60
N CYS A 209 -9.43 -24.34 18.50
CA CYS A 209 -9.23 -25.20 19.67
C CYS A 209 -8.88 -26.63 19.23
N GLN A 210 -7.85 -27.24 19.83
CA GLN A 210 -7.45 -28.61 19.46
C GLN A 210 -8.32 -29.71 20.07
N VAL A 211 -9.18 -29.38 21.05
CA VAL A 211 -10.04 -30.35 21.73
C VAL A 211 -11.45 -30.39 21.12
N CYS A 212 -12.11 -29.24 21.02
CA CYS A 212 -13.50 -29.16 20.51
C CYS A 212 -13.60 -28.68 19.07
N HIS A 213 -12.48 -28.30 18.44
CA HIS A 213 -12.43 -27.74 17.08
C HIS A 213 -13.27 -26.47 16.86
N GLY A 214 -13.71 -25.82 17.94
CA GLY A 214 -14.33 -24.50 17.88
C GLY A 214 -13.35 -23.46 17.34
N VAL A 215 -13.81 -22.65 16.39
CA VAL A 215 -13.03 -21.59 15.75
C VAL A 215 -13.47 -20.23 16.28
N SER A 216 -12.51 -19.42 16.71
CA SER A 216 -12.70 -18.01 17.04
C SER A 216 -12.01 -17.16 15.98
N THR A 217 -12.77 -16.29 15.32
CA THR A 217 -12.28 -15.45 14.22
C THR A 217 -12.24 -13.98 14.64
N THR A 218 -11.10 -13.33 14.43
CA THR A 218 -10.95 -11.86 14.52
C THR A 218 -10.53 -11.29 13.18
N ILE A 219 -11.00 -10.08 12.84
CA ILE A 219 -10.62 -9.39 11.61
C ILE A 219 -9.94 -8.09 11.99
N ASP A 220 -8.66 -8.00 11.67
CA ASP A 220 -7.80 -6.88 12.02
C ASP A 220 -7.44 -6.09 10.75
N PRO A 221 -7.67 -4.76 10.72
CA PRO A 221 -7.23 -3.94 9.60
C PRO A 221 -5.70 -3.85 9.58
N PHE A 222 -5.10 -3.75 8.39
CA PHE A 222 -3.66 -3.56 8.24
C PHE A 222 -3.34 -2.60 7.09
N TRP A 223 -2.20 -1.91 7.16
CA TRP A 223 -1.65 -1.09 6.06
C TRP A 223 -0.45 -1.74 5.38
N ASP A 224 0.21 -2.68 6.05
CA ASP A 224 1.33 -3.45 5.54
C ASP A 224 1.28 -4.90 6.01
N ILE A 225 2.06 -5.76 5.33
CA ILE A 225 2.29 -7.14 5.72
C ILE A 225 3.78 -7.31 5.97
N SER A 226 4.13 -7.53 7.23
CA SER A 226 5.51 -7.74 7.66
C SER A 226 5.88 -9.23 7.61
N LEU A 227 6.72 -9.61 6.64
CA LEU A 227 7.08 -10.98 6.30
C LEU A 227 8.41 -11.41 6.94
N ASP A 228 8.40 -12.59 7.54
CA ASP A 228 9.59 -13.22 8.09
C ASP A 228 10.44 -13.89 7.00
N LEU A 229 11.77 -13.73 7.10
CA LEU A 229 12.72 -14.29 6.15
C LEU A 229 13.40 -15.56 6.69
N PRO A 230 13.85 -16.48 5.82
CA PRO A 230 14.71 -17.59 6.23
C PRO A 230 16.02 -17.08 6.81
N GLY A 231 16.43 -17.70 7.91
CA GLY A 231 17.52 -17.23 8.76
C GLY A 231 17.08 -16.36 9.93
N SER A 232 15.78 -16.08 10.13
CA SER A 232 15.28 -15.67 11.45
C SER A 232 15.25 -16.87 12.40
N SER A 233 15.39 -16.64 13.70
CA SER A 233 15.39 -17.62 14.82
C SER A 233 14.15 -18.54 14.91
N THR A 234 13.24 -18.47 13.95
CA THR A 234 12.09 -19.38 13.85
C THR A 234 12.47 -20.62 13.03
N PRO A 235 12.32 -21.85 13.55
CA PRO A 235 12.74 -23.06 12.87
C PRO A 235 12.14 -23.16 11.45
N PHE A 236 13.03 -23.29 10.47
CA PHE A 236 12.70 -23.40 9.06
C PHE A 236 12.38 -24.86 8.75
N TRP A 237 11.09 -25.19 8.75
CA TRP A 237 10.63 -26.49 8.24
C TRP A 237 10.51 -26.40 6.72
N PRO A 238 11.18 -27.28 5.94
CA PRO A 238 11.10 -27.27 4.48
C PRO A 238 9.66 -27.48 4.02
N LEU A 239 9.25 -26.72 3.00
CA LEU A 239 7.90 -26.72 2.43
C LEU A 239 7.64 -27.87 1.43
N SER A 240 8.44 -28.93 1.43
CA SER A 240 8.34 -30.01 0.43
C SER A 240 8.38 -31.40 1.08
N PRO A 241 7.24 -32.13 1.15
CA PRO A 241 7.25 -33.58 1.34
C PRO A 241 7.55 -34.23 -0.01
N GLY A 242 8.82 -34.54 -0.27
CA GLY A 242 9.18 -35.19 -1.55
C GLY A 242 10.66 -35.53 -1.77
N SER A 243 11.51 -35.46 -0.75
CA SER A 243 12.90 -35.90 -0.83
C SER A 243 13.24 -36.73 0.40
N GLU A 244 12.73 -37.96 0.43
CA GLU A 244 13.34 -38.99 1.27
C GLU A 244 14.76 -39.26 0.75
N GLY A 245 15.77 -39.09 1.61
CA GLY A 245 17.14 -39.46 1.25
C GLY A 245 18.23 -38.85 2.12
N SER A 246 18.57 -39.57 3.18
CA SER A 246 19.89 -39.62 3.83
C SER A 246 20.39 -38.43 4.64
N VAL A 247 20.34 -38.64 5.96
CA VAL A 247 21.32 -38.16 6.93
C VAL A 247 22.74 -38.51 6.48
N VAL A 248 23.51 -37.53 6.02
CA VAL A 248 24.98 -37.59 6.06
C VAL A 248 25.59 -36.20 6.23
N ASN A 249 26.72 -36.21 6.91
CA ASN A 249 27.48 -35.09 7.46
C ASN A 249 27.79 -33.94 6.51
N GLY A 250 27.74 -32.72 7.07
CA GLY A 250 28.77 -31.70 6.90
C GLY A 250 29.19 -31.34 5.49
N GLU A 251 28.34 -30.64 4.74
CA GLU A 251 28.77 -29.70 3.68
C GLU A 251 27.59 -28.80 3.27
N SER A 252 27.81 -27.50 3.39
CA SER A 252 27.14 -26.37 2.72
C SER A 252 25.84 -26.69 1.96
N HIS A 253 24.69 -26.67 2.65
CA HIS A 253 23.39 -26.57 1.98
C HIS A 253 23.31 -25.24 1.21
N VAL A 254 23.39 -25.32 -0.12
CA VAL A 254 22.90 -24.25 -1.01
C VAL A 254 21.38 -24.22 -0.85
N ALA A 255 20.92 -23.39 0.09
CA ALA A 255 19.52 -23.13 0.30
C ALA A 255 18.90 -22.60 -1.01
N GLY A 256 17.83 -23.24 -1.47
CA GLY A 256 17.05 -22.77 -2.61
C GLY A 256 16.69 -21.28 -2.45
N THR A 257 16.68 -20.55 -3.57
CA THR A 257 16.32 -19.14 -3.60
C THR A 257 14.96 -18.93 -2.93
N THR A 258 14.91 -18.11 -1.89
CA THR A 258 13.65 -17.78 -1.21
C THR A 258 12.83 -16.86 -2.08
N THR A 259 11.58 -17.21 -2.36
CA THR A 259 10.68 -16.36 -3.13
C THR A 259 9.77 -15.55 -2.21
N LEU A 260 9.22 -14.44 -2.71
CA LEU A 260 8.16 -13.71 -2.00
C LEU A 260 6.94 -14.61 -1.70
N THR A 261 6.65 -15.54 -2.61
CA THR A 261 5.56 -16.51 -2.44
C THR A 261 5.80 -17.43 -1.25
N ASP A 262 7.04 -17.85 -1.01
CA ASP A 262 7.39 -18.68 0.16
C ASP A 262 7.18 -17.93 1.46
N CYS A 263 7.58 -16.66 1.50
CA CYS A 263 7.34 -15.78 2.64
C CYS A 263 5.85 -15.61 2.93
N LEU A 264 5.02 -15.43 1.88
CA LEU A 264 3.57 -15.30 2.03
C LEU A 264 2.92 -16.61 2.49
N ARG A 265 3.32 -17.76 1.91
CA ARG A 265 2.86 -19.09 2.37
C ARG A 265 3.18 -19.32 3.83
N ARG A 266 4.37 -18.89 4.27
CA ARG A 266 4.79 -18.97 5.67
C ARG A 266 3.93 -18.07 6.56
N PHE A 267 3.67 -16.85 6.14
CA PHE A 267 2.84 -15.89 6.88
C PHE A 267 1.41 -16.40 7.11
N THR A 268 0.83 -17.12 6.13
CA THR A 268 -0.53 -17.67 6.23
C THR A 268 -0.61 -19.11 6.75
N ARG A 269 0.52 -19.69 7.17
CA ARG A 269 0.57 -21.08 7.62
C ARG A 269 -0.04 -21.20 9.01
N PRO A 270 -0.87 -22.23 9.28
CA PRO A 270 -1.31 -22.52 10.64
C PRO A 270 -0.10 -22.79 11.55
N GLU A 271 -0.07 -22.14 12.70
CA GLU A 271 0.96 -22.32 13.74
C GLU A 271 0.32 -22.80 15.04
N HIS A 272 0.97 -23.78 15.68
CA HIS A 272 0.55 -24.27 16.98
C HIS A 272 1.11 -23.36 18.08
N LEU A 273 0.25 -22.81 18.94
CA LEU A 273 0.66 -21.85 19.97
C LEU A 273 1.47 -22.49 21.11
N GLY A 274 1.39 -23.81 21.26
CA GLY A 274 2.11 -24.57 22.28
C GLY A 274 1.49 -24.48 23.68
N SER A 275 2.07 -25.25 24.60
CA SER A 275 1.55 -25.43 25.96
C SER A 275 1.70 -24.20 26.86
N SER A 276 2.58 -23.27 26.51
CA SER A 276 2.83 -22.02 27.24
C SER A 276 1.86 -20.89 26.87
N ALA A 277 1.12 -21.01 25.77
CA ALA A 277 0.19 -19.99 25.26
C ALA A 277 -1.24 -20.54 25.07
N LYS A 278 -1.72 -21.35 26.02
CA LYS A 278 -3.09 -21.89 26.00
C LYS A 278 -4.12 -20.76 26.05
N ILE A 279 -5.18 -20.90 25.27
CA ILE A 279 -6.27 -19.93 25.19
C ILE A 279 -7.50 -20.51 25.89
N LYS A 280 -8.22 -19.66 26.64
CA LYS A 280 -9.47 -20.08 27.27
C LYS A 280 -10.53 -20.30 26.19
N CYS A 281 -10.88 -21.55 25.94
CA CYS A 281 -11.87 -21.91 24.94
C CYS A 281 -13.29 -21.68 25.48
N SER A 282 -14.15 -21.03 24.70
CA SER A 282 -15.57 -20.80 25.05
C SER A 282 -16.39 -22.09 25.09
N GLY A 283 -16.10 -23.07 24.23
CA GLY A 283 -16.80 -24.36 24.21
C GLY A 283 -16.34 -25.33 25.29
N CYS A 284 -15.05 -25.39 25.61
CA CYS A 284 -14.51 -26.29 26.64
C CYS A 284 -14.52 -25.67 28.05
N HIS A 285 -14.83 -24.37 28.16
CA HIS A 285 -14.74 -23.56 29.37
C HIS A 285 -13.41 -23.67 30.16
N SER A 286 -12.33 -24.07 29.48
CA SER A 286 -11.01 -24.33 30.07
C SER A 286 -9.88 -23.88 29.12
N TYR A 287 -8.66 -23.78 29.62
CA TYR A 287 -7.49 -23.39 28.83
C TYR A 287 -7.01 -24.56 27.97
N GLN A 288 -7.09 -24.37 26.65
CA GLN A 288 -6.76 -25.41 25.68
C GLN A 288 -5.67 -24.96 24.74
N GLU A 289 -4.93 -25.94 24.24
CA GLU A 289 -4.02 -25.72 23.13
C GLU A 289 -4.81 -25.39 21.87
N SER A 290 -4.28 -24.48 21.07
CA SER A 290 -4.95 -23.95 19.89
C SER A 290 -3.96 -23.75 18.76
N THR A 291 -4.46 -23.84 17.54
CA THR A 291 -3.72 -23.49 16.33
C THR A 291 -4.23 -22.14 15.84
N LYS A 292 -3.32 -21.22 15.51
CA LYS A 292 -3.62 -19.91 14.96
C LYS A 292 -3.29 -19.90 13.47
N GLN A 293 -4.17 -19.34 12.65
CA GLN A 293 -3.89 -19.13 11.23
C GLN A 293 -4.29 -17.71 10.82
N LEU A 294 -3.45 -17.07 10.01
CA LEU A 294 -3.72 -15.78 9.40
C LEU A 294 -4.12 -15.97 7.93
N THR A 295 -5.19 -15.31 7.50
CA THR A 295 -5.67 -15.32 6.10
C THR A 295 -6.10 -13.93 5.66
N MET A 296 -6.18 -13.68 4.35
CA MET A 296 -6.59 -12.38 3.82
C MET A 296 -8.11 -12.35 3.63
N LYS A 297 -8.82 -11.58 4.45
CA LYS A 297 -10.27 -11.36 4.30
C LYS A 297 -10.60 -10.31 3.25
N LYS A 298 -9.79 -9.25 3.20
CA LYS A 298 -9.89 -8.13 2.25
C LYS A 298 -8.49 -7.73 1.83
N LEU A 299 -8.25 -7.65 0.52
CA LEU A 299 -6.99 -7.14 -0.01
C LEU A 299 -7.03 -5.61 -0.14
N PRO A 300 -5.92 -4.90 0.15
CA PRO A 300 -5.79 -3.49 -0.17
C PRO A 300 -5.64 -3.29 -1.68
N ILE A 301 -5.92 -2.07 -2.17
CA ILE A 301 -5.67 -1.74 -3.59
C ILE A 301 -4.17 -1.66 -3.85
N VAL A 302 -3.41 -1.13 -2.87
CA VAL A 302 -1.95 -1.12 -2.89
C VAL A 302 -1.45 -1.91 -1.67
N ALA A 303 -0.82 -3.06 -1.93
CA ALA A 303 -0.24 -3.89 -0.89
C ALA A 303 1.20 -3.46 -0.59
N CYS A 304 1.47 -3.13 0.67
CA CYS A 304 2.81 -2.83 1.17
C CYS A 304 3.40 -4.08 1.85
N PHE A 305 4.55 -4.55 1.37
CA PHE A 305 5.28 -5.66 2.00
C PHE A 305 6.53 -5.14 2.70
N HIS A 306 6.64 -5.44 3.99
CA HIS A 306 7.84 -5.18 4.77
C HIS A 306 8.58 -6.50 5.01
N LEU A 307 9.79 -6.63 4.47
CA LEU A 307 10.62 -7.80 4.73
C LEU A 307 11.40 -7.58 6.03
N LYS A 308 11.13 -8.37 7.07
CA LYS A 308 11.79 -8.26 8.38
C LYS A 308 13.26 -8.69 8.29
N ARG A 309 14.12 -7.75 7.89
CA ARG A 309 15.55 -7.98 7.63
C ARG A 309 16.43 -7.80 8.85
N PHE A 310 15.88 -7.52 10.02
CA PHE A 310 16.64 -7.36 11.24
C PHE A 310 16.20 -8.38 12.28
N GLU A 311 17.18 -9.14 12.77
CA GLU A 311 16.99 -10.06 13.87
C GLU A 311 17.58 -9.44 15.13
N HIS A 312 16.80 -9.47 16.22
CA HIS A 312 17.23 -9.02 17.53
C HIS A 312 17.33 -10.25 18.45
N SER A 313 18.56 -10.70 18.70
CA SER A 313 18.86 -11.62 19.79
C SER A 313 19.47 -10.85 20.95
N ALA A 314 19.33 -11.36 22.18
CA ALA A 314 19.81 -10.73 23.41
C ALA A 314 21.30 -10.32 23.38
N LYS A 315 22.10 -10.85 22.46
CA LYS A 315 23.52 -10.53 22.29
C LYS A 315 23.91 -9.99 20.92
N LEU A 316 23.03 -10.02 19.91
CA LEU A 316 23.39 -9.67 18.54
C LEU A 316 22.19 -9.11 17.76
N ARG A 317 22.40 -7.97 17.11
CA ARG A 317 21.53 -7.47 16.04
C ARG A 317 22.17 -7.85 14.70
N ARG A 318 21.49 -8.66 13.90
CA ARG A 318 22.01 -9.13 12.60
C ARG A 318 21.07 -8.74 11.46
N LYS A 319 21.66 -8.25 10.36
CA LYS A 319 20.94 -7.98 9.11
C LYS A 319 20.85 -9.26 8.27
N ILE A 320 19.64 -9.60 7.81
CA ILE A 320 19.38 -10.67 6.86
C ILE A 320 19.54 -10.11 5.45
N THR A 321 20.65 -10.48 4.80
CA THR A 321 21.03 -10.02 3.46
C THR A 321 20.50 -10.93 2.34
N THR A 322 19.75 -11.98 2.68
CA THR A 322 19.20 -12.95 1.73
C THR A 322 18.40 -12.25 0.63
N TYR A 323 18.72 -12.58 -0.62
CA TYR A 323 17.93 -12.17 -1.77
C TYR A 323 16.56 -12.85 -1.75
N VAL A 324 15.51 -12.09 -2.04
CA VAL A 324 14.15 -12.60 -2.16
C VAL A 324 13.71 -12.28 -3.57
N SER A 325 13.43 -13.32 -4.35
CA SER A 325 13.01 -13.22 -5.76
C SER A 325 11.53 -12.94 -5.91
#